data_AF-A0A5J5S214-F1
#
_entry.id   AF-A0A5J5S214-F1
#
_cell.length_a   1.000
_cell.length_b   1.000
_cell.length_c   1.000
_cell.angle_alpha   90.00
_cell.angle_beta   90.00
_cell.angle_gamma   90.00
#
_symmetry.space_group_name_H-M   'P 1'
#
loop_
_entity.id
_entity.type
_entity.pdbx_description
1 polymer ?
#
loop_
_entity_poly.entity_id
_entity_poly.type
_entity_poly.pdbx_seq_one_letter_code
_entity_poly.pdbx_strand_id
1 'polypeptide(L)'
;MASFFIVLTKIDIERTLSLPDSCLQALQQSQRSHGGKKLKVKDDVGILWNFHCTIRSGVVPKLDIVSGWIQFFRFKQLNNGDVIVLNKDDDTLTGPHYKIEVFKGDADGYSSFVHKNEI
;
A
#
# COMPACT_ATOMS: atom_id res chain seq x y z
N MET A 1 -12.74 -8.52 -3.43
CA MET A 1 -11.32 -8.13 -3.31
C MET A 1 -11.23 -6.64 -3.53
N ALA A 2 -10.63 -5.91 -2.60
CA ALA A 2 -10.40 -4.47 -2.77
C ALA A 2 -8.95 -4.25 -3.22
N SER A 3 -8.77 -3.60 -4.37
CA SER A 3 -7.46 -3.18 -4.89
C SER A 3 -7.41 -1.66 -4.91
N PHE A 4 -6.25 -1.11 -4.56
CA PHE A 4 -6.02 0.33 -4.55
C PHE A 4 -4.71 0.62 -5.24
N PHE A 5 -4.72 1.51 -6.21
CA PHE A 5 -3.50 1.96 -6.88
C PHE A 5 -3.15 3.38 -6.46
N ILE A 6 -1.86 3.65 -6.35
CA ILE A 6 -1.32 4.97 -6.02
C ILE A 6 -0.16 5.24 -6.97
N VAL A 7 -0.24 6.35 -7.69
CA VAL A 7 0.90 6.87 -8.46
C VAL A 7 1.77 7.68 -7.50
N LEU A 8 3.04 7.30 -7.37
CA LEU A 8 3.96 7.92 -6.41
C LEU A 8 4.32 9.33 -6.86
N THR A 9 3.92 10.30 -6.05
CA THR A 9 4.31 11.70 -6.22
C THR A 9 5.57 12.01 -5.43
N LYS A 10 6.16 13.18 -5.69
CA LYS A 10 7.34 13.65 -4.94
C LYS A 10 7.06 13.72 -3.43
N ILE A 11 5.83 14.04 -3.04
CA ILE A 11 5.43 14.12 -1.63
C ILE A 11 5.45 12.74 -0.97
N ASP A 12 4.97 11.71 -1.67
CA ASP A 12 4.96 10.33 -1.16
C ASP A 12 6.38 9.81 -0.93
N ILE A 13 7.31 10.25 -1.78
CA ILE A 13 8.73 9.87 -1.73
C ILE A 13 9.45 10.58 -0.59
N GLU A 14 9.25 11.89 -0.46
CA GLU A 14 10.01 12.73 0.47
C GLU A 14 9.49 12.70 1.91
N ARG A 15 8.22 12.34 2.13
CA ARG A 15 7.57 12.45 3.44
C ARG A 15 6.94 11.16 3.93
N THR A 16 5.85 10.74 3.31
CA THR A 16 5.04 9.60 3.76
C THR A 16 4.06 9.21 2.68
N LEU A 17 3.75 7.92 2.59
CA LEU A 17 2.65 7.45 1.75
C LEU A 17 1.34 7.59 2.51
N SER A 18 0.44 8.43 2.00
CA SER A 18 -0.95 8.52 2.48
C SER A 18 -1.84 7.60 1.65
N LEU A 19 -2.44 6.61 2.28
CA LEU A 19 -3.40 5.72 1.62
C LEU A 19 -4.81 6.33 1.60
N PRO A 20 -5.60 6.11 0.53
CA PRO A 20 -7.01 6.51 0.46
C PRO A 20 -7.88 5.96 1.61
N ASP A 21 -9.02 6.61 1.90
CA ASP A 21 -9.99 6.18 2.92
C ASP A 21 -10.54 4.77 2.68
N SER A 22 -10.65 4.37 1.42
CA SER A 22 -11.07 3.03 1.04
C SER A 22 -10.07 1.97 1.54
N CYS A 23 -8.77 2.29 1.59
CA CYS A 23 -7.77 1.46 2.26
C CYS A 23 -7.99 1.43 3.77
N LEU A 24 -8.34 2.58 4.39
CA LEU A 24 -8.57 2.69 5.82
C LEU A 24 -9.74 1.82 6.27
N GLN A 25 -10.86 1.83 5.55
CA GLN A 25 -12.02 0.98 5.87
C GLN A 25 -11.68 -0.52 5.76
N ALA A 26 -10.97 -0.89 4.69
CA ALA A 26 -10.50 -2.25 4.47
C ALA A 26 -9.57 -2.73 5.62
N LEU A 27 -8.72 -1.84 6.12
CA LEU A 27 -7.82 -2.08 7.26
C LEU A 27 -8.55 -2.12 8.61
N GLN A 28 -9.55 -1.27 8.82
CA GLN A 28 -10.33 -1.23 10.05
C GLN A 28 -11.17 -2.49 10.25
N GLN A 29 -11.74 -3.06 9.18
CA GLN A 29 -12.43 -4.35 9.24
C GLN A 29 -11.50 -5.50 9.65
N SER A 30 -10.20 -5.33 9.39
CA SER A 30 -9.15 -6.33 9.55
C SER A 30 -8.46 -6.29 10.92
N GLN A 31 -8.47 -5.14 11.63
CA GLN A 31 -7.71 -4.95 12.88
C GLN A 31 -8.54 -4.32 14.00
N ARG A 32 -8.98 -5.15 14.96
CA ARG A 32 -9.76 -4.76 16.15
C ARG A 32 -8.91 -4.43 17.41
N SER A 33 -7.65 -4.00 17.31
CA SER A 33 -6.78 -3.83 18.50
C SER A 33 -6.20 -2.43 18.70
N HIS A 34 -6.13 -2.02 19.98
CA HIS A 34 -5.92 -0.67 20.53
C HIS A 34 -4.45 -0.17 20.61
N GLY A 35 -3.58 -0.59 19.71
CA GLY A 35 -2.20 -0.07 19.60
C GLY A 35 -1.91 0.33 18.17
N GLY A 36 -1.04 1.32 17.94
CA GLY A 36 -0.70 1.85 16.61
C GLY A 36 -0.74 0.80 15.48
N LYS A 37 -1.44 1.12 14.40
CA LYS A 37 -1.89 0.13 13.40
C LYS A 37 -0.69 -0.44 12.66
N LYS A 38 -0.38 -1.72 12.86
CA LYS A 38 0.67 -2.42 12.10
C LYS A 38 0.05 -3.03 10.86
N LEU A 39 0.37 -2.50 9.69
CA LEU A 39 -0.03 -3.06 8.41
C LEU A 39 1.04 -4.05 7.93
N LYS A 40 0.68 -5.34 7.87
CA LYS A 40 1.51 -6.38 7.30
C LYS A 40 1.19 -6.55 5.83
N VAL A 41 2.16 -6.37 4.95
CA VAL A 41 2.01 -6.58 3.51
C VAL A 41 3.09 -7.51 3.00
N LYS A 42 2.73 -8.42 2.09
CA LYS A 42 3.68 -9.27 1.37
C LYS A 42 3.93 -8.66 -0.01
N ASP A 43 5.18 -8.52 -0.41
CA ASP A 43 5.49 -8.04 -1.75
C ASP A 43 5.51 -9.16 -2.80
N ASP A 44 5.75 -8.78 -4.05
CA ASP A 44 5.81 -9.64 -5.23
C ASP A 44 6.92 -10.72 -5.16
N VAL A 45 8.00 -10.46 -4.41
CA VAL A 45 9.09 -11.43 -4.19
C VAL A 45 8.90 -12.24 -2.89
N GLY A 46 7.80 -12.00 -2.18
CA GLY A 46 7.39 -12.74 -1.00
C GLY A 46 7.94 -12.23 0.33
N ILE A 47 8.60 -11.06 0.36
CA ILE A 47 9.08 -10.43 1.59
C ILE A 47 7.89 -9.84 2.35
N LEU A 48 7.85 -10.10 3.66
CA LEU A 48 6.83 -9.56 4.55
C LEU A 48 7.29 -8.22 5.16
N TRP A 49 6.63 -7.15 4.75
CA TRP A 49 6.85 -5.79 5.24
C TRP A 49 5.87 -5.47 6.37
N ASN A 50 6.38 -4.86 7.44
CA ASN A 50 5.60 -4.47 8.61
C ASN A 50 5.60 -2.93 8.70
N PHE A 51 4.58 -2.31 8.12
CA PHE A 51 4.41 -0.87 8.15
C PHE A 51 3.73 -0.42 9.43
N HIS A 52 4.24 0.64 10.03
CA HIS A 52 3.54 1.31 11.12
C HIS A 52 2.72 2.45 10.54
N CYS A 53 1.44 2.47 10.86
CA CYS A 53 0.48 3.40 10.31
C CYS A 53 -0.20 4.22 11.41
N THR A 54 -0.46 5.49 11.12
CA THR A 54 -1.31 6.34 11.93
C THR A 54 -2.52 6.78 11.12
N ILE A 55 -3.64 7.02 11.80
CA ILE A 55 -4.79 7.67 11.17
C ILE A 55 -4.63 9.17 11.41
N ARG A 56 -4.55 9.95 10.34
CA ARG A 56 -4.62 11.39 10.43
C ARG A 56 -6.08 11.81 10.41
N SER A 57 -6.55 12.39 11.50
CA SER A 57 -7.89 12.96 11.61
C SER A 57 -8.04 14.19 10.72
N GLY A 58 -9.18 14.31 10.04
CA GLY A 58 -9.55 15.42 9.16
C GLY A 58 -10.99 15.23 8.66
N VAL A 59 -11.44 16.08 7.72
CA VAL A 59 -12.76 15.89 7.04
C VAL A 59 -12.83 14.51 6.39
N VAL A 60 -11.69 14.04 5.90
CA VAL A 60 -11.49 12.76 5.23
C VAL A 60 -10.29 12.06 5.91
N PRO A 61 -10.50 11.03 6.74
CA PRO A 61 -9.43 10.38 7.50
C PRO A 61 -8.44 9.61 6.62
N LYS A 62 -7.16 10.01 6.63
CA LYS A 62 -6.13 9.32 5.84
C LYS A 62 -5.30 8.38 6.70
N LEU A 63 -4.85 7.27 6.12
CA LEU A 63 -3.87 6.41 6.76
C LEU A 63 -2.47 6.78 6.26
N ASP A 64 -1.61 7.23 7.16
CA ASP A 64 -0.23 7.56 6.82
C ASP A 64 0.70 6.44 7.29
N ILE A 65 1.64 6.04 6.44
CA ILE A 65 2.72 5.13 6.85
C ILE A 65 3.82 5.97 7.51
N VAL A 66 3.95 5.85 8.83
CA VAL A 66 4.93 6.59 9.64
C VAL A 66 6.26 5.84 9.80
N SER A 67 6.28 4.52 9.55
CA SER A 67 7.52 3.73 9.58
C SER A 67 7.48 2.56 8.61
N GLY A 68 8.67 2.21 8.09
CA GLY A 68 8.89 1.13 7.12
C GLY A 68 8.80 1.56 5.65
N TRP A 69 8.09 2.66 5.34
CA TRP A 69 7.91 3.14 3.97
C TRP A 69 9.22 3.48 3.26
N ILE A 70 10.10 4.29 3.87
CA ILE A 70 11.38 4.71 3.25
C ILE A 70 12.29 3.50 2.99
N GLN A 71 12.26 2.49 3.87
CA GLN A 71 13.04 1.26 3.71
C GLN A 71 12.54 0.46 2.51
N PHE A 72 11.21 0.29 2.40
CA PHE A 72 10.58 -0.34 1.23
C PHE A 72 10.89 0.41 -0.06
N PHE A 73 10.73 1.74 -0.05
CA PHE A 73 11.00 2.62 -1.19
C PHE A 73 12.42 2.44 -1.74
N ARG A 74 13.42 2.45 -0.85
CA ARG A 74 14.83 2.25 -1.23
C ARG A 74 15.10 0.83 -1.71
N PHE A 75 14.53 -0.17 -1.05
CA PHE A 75 14.71 -1.58 -1.43
C PHE A 75 14.16 -1.86 -2.83
N LYS A 76 12.98 -1.33 -3.15
CA LYS A 76 12.33 -1.46 -4.47
C LYS A 76 12.82 -0.45 -5.51
N GLN A 77 13.79 0.40 -5.14
CA GLN A 77 14.36 1.45 -5.99
C GLN A 77 13.29 2.27 -6.70
N LEU A 78 12.27 2.69 -5.94
CA LEU A 78 11.11 3.39 -6.48
C LEU A 78 11.47 4.81 -6.92
N ASN A 79 10.72 5.34 -7.88
CA ASN A 79 10.88 6.69 -8.40
C ASN A 79 9.54 7.44 -8.49
N ASN A 80 9.62 8.75 -8.74
CA ASN A 80 8.44 9.55 -9.06
C ASN A 80 7.77 8.99 -10.33
N GLY A 81 6.45 8.79 -10.28
CA GLY A 81 5.68 8.20 -11.36
C GLY A 81 5.55 6.68 -11.32
N ASP A 82 6.31 5.97 -10.47
CA ASP A 82 6.07 4.54 -10.21
C ASP A 82 4.68 4.36 -9.58
N VAL A 83 4.05 3.22 -9.83
CA VAL A 83 2.72 2.89 -9.32
C VAL A 83 2.83 1.78 -8.29
N ILE A 84 2.11 1.94 -7.18
CA ILE A 84 1.91 0.89 -6.19
C ILE A 84 0.49 0.40 -6.25
N VAL A 85 0.31 -0.91 -6.23
CA VAL A 85 -0.99 -1.56 -6.06
C VAL A 85 -1.01 -2.29 -4.72
N LEU A 86 -1.97 -1.92 -3.87
CA LEU A 86 -2.25 -2.59 -2.61
C LEU A 86 -3.52 -3.42 -2.76
N ASN A 87 -3.39 -4.74 -2.65
CA ASN A 87 -4.48 -5.68 -2.77
C ASN A 87 -4.82 -6.27 -1.40
N LYS A 88 -6.09 -6.21 -1.01
CA LYS A 88 -6.62 -6.95 0.14
C LYS A 88 -7.06 -8.34 -0.32
N ASP A 89 -6.37 -9.34 0.21
CA ASP A 89 -6.76 -10.73 0.10
C ASP A 89 -7.64 -11.07 1.31
N ASP A 90 -8.93 -11.27 1.07
CA ASP A 90 -9.90 -11.68 2.08
C ASP A 90 -9.83 -13.21 2.25
N ASP A 91 -8.64 -13.74 2.56
CA ASP A 91 -8.51 -15.16 2.86
C ASP A 91 -9.10 -15.45 4.24
N THR A 92 -10.28 -16.05 4.22
CA THR A 92 -11.07 -16.39 5.41
C THR A 92 -10.38 -17.37 6.36
N LEU A 93 -9.36 -18.11 5.91
CA LEU A 93 -8.72 -19.17 6.70
C LEU A 93 -7.55 -18.67 7.56
N THR A 94 -6.80 -17.68 7.08
CA THR A 94 -5.56 -17.21 7.75
C THR A 94 -5.64 -15.75 8.22
N GLY A 95 -6.78 -15.10 8.00
CA GLY A 95 -7.02 -13.69 8.29
C GLY A 95 -6.70 -12.81 7.09
N PRO A 96 -6.98 -11.50 7.16
CA PRO A 96 -6.75 -10.58 6.04
C PRO A 96 -5.25 -10.44 5.75
N HIS A 97 -4.85 -10.76 4.51
CA HIS A 97 -3.49 -10.53 4.01
C HIS A 97 -3.50 -9.36 3.03
N TYR A 98 -2.49 -8.52 3.11
CA TYR A 98 -2.29 -7.48 2.10
C TYR A 98 -1.12 -7.88 1.22
N LYS A 99 -1.29 -7.67 -0.08
CA LYS A 99 -0.21 -7.76 -1.07
C LYS A 99 0.12 -6.38 -1.58
N ILE A 100 1.40 -6.08 -1.72
CA ILE A 100 1.88 -4.85 -2.32
C ILE A 100 2.66 -5.18 -3.59
N GLU A 101 2.32 -4.51 -4.68
CA GLU A 101 2.95 -4.67 -5.97
C GLU A 101 3.44 -3.33 -6.47
N VAL A 102 4.52 -3.36 -7.24
CA VAL A 102 5.18 -2.18 -7.79
C VAL A 102 5.21 -2.30 -9.30
N PHE A 103 4.77 -1.25 -9.98
CA PHE A 103 4.90 -1.08 -11.42
C PHE A 103 5.76 0.15 -11.66
N LYS A 104 6.74 0.02 -12.55
CA LYS A 104 7.59 1.14 -12.92
C LYS A 104 6.80 2.14 -13.78
N GLY A 105 7.11 3.42 -13.62
CA GLY A 105 6.49 4.50 -14.39
C GLY A 105 6.96 4.61 -15.84
N ASP A 106 7.75 3.65 -16.32
CA ASP A 106 8.15 3.54 -17.71
C ASP A 106 7.06 2.85 -18.57
N ALA A 107 7.24 2.86 -19.89
CA ALA A 107 6.26 2.32 -20.83
C ALA A 107 5.95 0.83 -20.55
N ASP A 108 6.99 0.06 -20.21
CA ASP A 108 6.88 -1.37 -19.92
C ASP A 108 6.11 -1.62 -18.60
N GLY A 109 6.42 -0.86 -17.55
CA GLY A 109 5.71 -0.96 -16.27
C GLY A 109 4.25 -0.53 -16.38
N TYR A 110 3.95 0.52 -17.15
CA TYR A 110 2.57 0.95 -17.41
C TYR A 110 1.78 -0.09 -18.19
N SER A 111 2.35 -0.69 -19.24
CA SER A 111 1.69 -1.76 -20.00
C SER A 111 1.39 -2.98 -19.12
N SER A 112 2.32 -3.34 -18.23
CA SER A 112 2.13 -4.42 -17.27
C SER A 112 1.04 -4.11 -16.23
N PHE A 113 0.97 -2.86 -15.75
CA PHE A 113 -0.09 -2.38 -14.87
C PHE A 113 -1.47 -2.45 -15.55
N VAL A 114 -1.60 -1.94 -16.78
CA VAL A 114 -2.86 -1.93 -17.52
C VAL A 114 -3.34 -3.35 -17.80
N HIS A 115 -2.48 -4.21 -18.36
CA HIS A 115 -2.86 -5.59 -18.70
C HIS A 115 -3.30 -6.42 -17.49
N LYS A 116 -2.74 -6.14 -16.30
CA LYS A 116 -3.10 -6.84 -15.07
C LYS A 116 -4.40 -6.33 -14.41
N ASN A 117 -4.80 -5.10 -14.71
CA ASN A 117 -5.99 -4.46 -14.11
C ASN A 117 -7.17 -4.31 -15.09
N GLU A 118 -7.04 -4.75 -16.35
CA GLU A 118 -8.18 -5.00 -17.24
C GLU A 118 -8.80 -6.37 -16.95
N ILE A 119 -9.83 -6.39 -16.09
CA ILE A 119 -10.95 -7.36 -16.05
C ILE A 119 -12.23 -6.60 -15.75
#